data_AF-K2ASM5-F1
#
_entry.id   AF-K2ASM5-F1
#
_cell.length_a   1.000
_cell.length_b   1.000
_cell.length_c   1.000
_cell.angle_alpha   90.00
_cell.angle_beta   90.00
_cell.angle_gamma   90.00
#
_symmetry.space_group_name_H-M   'P 1'
#
loop_
_entity.id
_entity.type
_entity.pdbx_description
1 polymer ?
#
loop_
_entity_poly.entity_id
_entity_poly.type
_entity_poly.pdbx_seq_one_letter_code
_entity_poly.pdbx_strand_id
1 'polypeptide(L)'
;MNCPDCNDPRFGFNLEKNRASCPNCNFKTDAFRILCRKDSRGRGWDFSPSGRDSYLISVGNHTVAKMKYLRISDLTFLTLMVFEDGVAWRLVDFFRTVFGKDCVIDVTLKCPDSDTECPVCRKPTQLVHKGSRVVCQECDHFQTDVFSYLISKLKAEGYRVPSFTLEKFSIGSSGVLSWPVADFEARSGVFTLRPFGGTKAQVEKLKLFIESLGLCKRVVVLKSY
;
A
#
# COMPACT_ATOMS: atom_id res chain seq x y z
N MET A 1 -6.94 22.39 5.46
CA MET A 1 -5.55 22.73 5.09
C MET A 1 -5.46 24.22 4.81
N ASN A 2 -4.28 24.82 4.88
CA ASN A 2 -4.15 26.26 4.67
C ASN A 2 -4.04 26.59 3.18
N CYS A 3 -4.61 27.74 2.78
CA CYS A 3 -4.46 28.24 1.42
C CYS A 3 -2.96 28.47 1.10
N PRO A 4 -2.44 28.04 -0.06
CA PRO A 4 -1.04 28.27 -0.41
C PRO A 4 -0.70 29.76 -0.58
N ASP A 5 -1.66 30.59 -0.98
CA ASP A 5 -1.44 32.03 -1.20
C ASP A 5 -1.58 32.86 0.07
N CYS A 6 -2.62 32.61 0.88
CA CYS A 6 -2.94 33.46 2.04
C CYS A 6 -2.92 32.73 3.38
N ASN A 7 -2.51 31.47 3.39
CA ASN A 7 -2.45 30.61 4.57
C ASN A 7 -3.78 30.44 5.33
N ASP A 8 -4.92 30.81 4.73
CA ASP A 8 -6.23 30.73 5.39
C ASP A 8 -6.65 29.26 5.61
N PRO A 9 -7.04 28.86 6.84
CA PRO A 9 -7.37 27.48 7.19
C PRO A 9 -8.70 26.98 6.61
N ARG A 10 -9.57 27.89 6.14
CA ARG A 10 -10.87 27.57 5.50
C ARG A 10 -10.72 27.23 4.01
N PHE A 11 -9.50 27.09 3.52
CA PHE A 11 -9.26 26.60 2.18
C PHE A 11 -9.86 25.20 2.00
N GLY A 12 -10.82 25.10 1.09
CA GLY A 12 -11.65 23.91 0.88
C GLY A 12 -11.47 23.32 -0.51
N PHE A 13 -11.64 22.00 -0.59
CA PHE A 13 -11.57 21.24 -1.83
C PHE A 13 -12.95 20.68 -2.18
N ASN A 14 -13.37 20.90 -3.42
CA ASN A 14 -14.54 20.25 -3.99
C ASN A 14 -14.09 19.24 -5.05
N LEU A 15 -14.03 17.96 -4.66
CA LEU A 15 -13.64 16.86 -5.56
C LEU A 15 -14.61 16.72 -6.74
N GLU A 16 -15.92 16.83 -6.51
CA GLU A 16 -16.95 16.67 -7.54
C GLU A 16 -16.81 17.70 -8.67
N LYS A 17 -16.40 18.92 -8.31
CA LYS A 17 -16.17 20.02 -9.26
C LYS A 17 -14.72 20.12 -9.70
N ASN A 18 -13.86 19.22 -9.23
CA ASN A 18 -12.41 19.23 -9.47
C ASN A 18 -11.78 20.62 -9.19
N ARG A 19 -12.26 21.32 -8.15
CA ARG A 19 -11.93 22.73 -7.89
C ARG A 19 -11.50 22.92 -6.45
N ALA A 20 -10.37 23.59 -6.25
CA ALA A 20 -9.97 24.11 -4.95
C ALA A 20 -10.36 25.59 -4.87
N SER A 21 -10.88 26.03 -3.73
CA SER A 21 -11.25 27.43 -3.53
C SER A 21 -10.89 27.92 -2.14
N CYS A 22 -10.30 29.11 -2.07
CA CYS A 22 -10.11 29.82 -0.81
C CYS A 22 -11.18 30.92 -0.67
N PRO A 23 -11.99 30.93 0.40
CA PRO A 23 -13.00 31.96 0.61
C PRO A 23 -12.38 33.34 0.97
N ASN A 24 -11.11 33.37 1.37
CA ASN A 24 -10.45 34.60 1.84
C ASN A 24 -9.76 35.37 0.72
N CYS A 25 -8.92 34.71 -0.08
CA CYS A 25 -8.15 35.34 -1.16
C CYS A 25 -8.74 35.12 -2.55
N ASN A 26 -9.92 34.50 -2.67
CA ASN A 26 -10.54 34.12 -3.94
C ASN A 26 -9.68 33.23 -4.86
N PHE A 27 -8.63 32.61 -4.34
CA PHE A 27 -7.86 31.61 -5.07
C PHE A 27 -8.80 30.51 -5.59
N LYS A 28 -8.77 30.26 -6.90
CA LYS A 28 -9.48 29.19 -7.59
C LYS A 28 -8.53 28.55 -8.59
N THR A 29 -8.43 27.23 -8.57
CA THR A 29 -7.71 26.48 -9.60
C THR A 29 -8.56 25.33 -10.08
N ASP A 30 -8.60 25.17 -11.41
CA ASP A 30 -9.30 24.09 -12.11
C ASP A 30 -8.33 22.94 -12.48
N ALA A 31 -7.07 23.00 -12.01
CA ALA A 31 -6.04 21.99 -12.22
C ALA A 31 -5.49 21.47 -10.88
N PHE A 32 -5.58 20.15 -10.71
CA PHE A 32 -5.43 19.42 -9.45
C PHE A 32 -3.97 19.14 -9.10
N ARG A 33 -3.14 20.19 -8.96
CA ARG A 33 -1.83 20.09 -8.29
C ARG A 33 -2.01 20.51 -6.84
N ILE A 34 -2.39 19.56 -5.99
CA ILE A 34 -2.34 19.80 -4.56
C ILE A 34 -0.86 19.84 -4.19
N LEU A 35 -0.34 21.04 -3.91
CA LEU A 35 0.98 21.25 -3.32
C LEU A 35 0.95 20.69 -1.88
N CYS A 36 0.92 19.38 -1.74
CA CYS A 36 1.12 18.67 -0.49
C CYS A 36 2.52 19.01 0.05
N ARG A 37 2.73 18.80 1.36
CA ARG A 37 4.07 18.83 1.93
C ARG A 37 4.99 18.00 1.04
N LYS A 38 6.04 18.66 0.53
CA LYS A 38 7.06 18.05 -0.28
C LYS A 38 7.58 16.79 0.42
N ASP A 39 7.83 15.71 -0.32
CA ASP A 39 8.52 14.55 0.23
C ASP A 39 9.92 14.96 0.78
N SER A 40 10.64 14.05 1.42
CA SER A 40 12.00 14.29 1.91
C SER A 40 12.99 14.70 0.81
N ARG A 41 12.59 14.65 -0.46
CA ARG A 41 13.35 15.07 -1.65
C ARG A 41 12.76 16.30 -2.35
N GLY A 42 11.79 16.99 -1.75
CA GLY A 42 11.24 18.23 -2.31
C GLY A 42 10.10 18.06 -3.33
N ARG A 43 9.59 16.85 -3.57
CA ARG A 43 8.61 16.55 -4.63
C ARG A 43 7.16 16.71 -4.15
N GLY A 44 6.34 17.37 -4.97
CA GLY A 44 4.91 17.54 -4.75
C GLY A 44 4.10 16.32 -5.21
N TRP A 45 2.87 16.23 -4.73
CA TRP A 45 1.92 15.18 -5.10
C TRP A 45 0.99 15.71 -6.19
N ASP A 46 0.73 14.91 -7.21
CA ASP A 46 -0.20 15.21 -8.30
C ASP A 46 -1.37 14.23 -8.21
N PHE A 47 -2.60 14.71 -8.38
CA PHE A 47 -3.77 13.83 -8.46
C PHE A 47 -4.44 14.04 -9.80
N SER A 48 -4.32 13.05 -10.68
CA SER A 48 -4.84 13.11 -12.04
C SER A 48 -6.14 12.31 -12.16
N PRO A 49 -7.22 12.87 -12.75
CA PRO A 49 -8.46 12.13 -12.97
C PRO A 49 -8.22 10.84 -13.77
N SER A 50 -8.88 9.76 -13.36
CA SER A 50 -8.78 8.40 -13.93
C SER A 50 -10.17 7.77 -14.07
N GLY A 51 -11.13 8.53 -14.60
CA GLY A 51 -12.54 8.16 -14.68
C GLY A 51 -13.42 9.02 -13.78
N ARG A 52 -14.70 8.66 -13.67
CA ARG A 52 -15.74 9.50 -13.05
C ARG A 52 -15.46 9.87 -11.59
N ASP A 53 -15.02 8.88 -10.81
CA ASP A 53 -14.85 9.01 -9.34
C ASP A 53 -13.51 8.46 -8.88
N SER A 54 -12.48 8.49 -9.73
CA SER A 54 -11.18 7.94 -9.39
C SER A 54 -10.04 8.79 -9.89
N TYR A 55 -8.95 8.80 -9.11
CA TYR A 55 -7.79 9.65 -9.32
C TYR A 55 -6.53 8.82 -9.19
N LEU A 56 -5.58 8.98 -10.11
CA LEU A 56 -4.22 8.52 -9.92
C LEU A 56 -3.49 9.53 -9.04
N ILE A 57 -2.64 9.04 -8.16
CA ILE A 57 -1.82 9.85 -7.28
C ILE A 57 -0.37 9.61 -7.64
N SER A 58 0.36 10.67 -7.95
CA SER A 58 1.74 10.62 -8.42
C SER A 58 2.64 11.53 -7.60
N VAL A 59 3.93 11.18 -7.50
CA VAL A 59 4.98 12.02 -6.93
C VAL A 59 6.02 12.28 -8.02
N GLY A 60 5.99 13.47 -8.62
CA GLY A 60 6.66 13.73 -9.90
C GLY A 60 6.04 12.88 -11.02
N ASN A 61 6.88 12.17 -11.79
CA ASN A 61 6.42 11.31 -12.90
C ASN A 61 6.04 9.88 -12.46
N HIS A 62 6.00 9.64 -11.14
CA HIS A 62 5.85 8.29 -10.60
C HIS A 62 4.49 8.12 -9.94
N THR A 63 3.67 7.20 -10.44
CA THR A 63 2.34 6.91 -9.88
C THR A 63 2.46 6.00 -8.67
N VAL A 64 2.04 6.49 -7.51
CA VAL A 64 2.19 5.80 -6.23
C VAL A 64 0.88 5.23 -5.68
N ALA A 65 -0.26 5.73 -6.13
CA ALA A 65 -1.56 5.21 -5.70
C ALA A 65 -2.67 5.52 -6.71
N LYS A 66 -3.83 4.89 -6.50
CA LYS A 66 -5.11 5.23 -7.11
C LYS A 66 -6.15 5.39 -6.01
N MET A 67 -6.86 6.50 -6.00
CA MET A 67 -7.98 6.78 -5.11
C MET A 67 -9.30 6.57 -5.84
N LYS A 68 -10.31 6.04 -5.16
CA LYS A 68 -11.72 6.21 -5.50
C LYS A 68 -12.41 6.99 -4.39
N TYR A 69 -13.32 7.86 -4.79
CA TYR A 69 -14.11 8.69 -3.89
C TYR A 69 -15.59 8.34 -4.04
N LEU A 70 -16.28 8.23 -2.92
CA LEU A 70 -17.73 8.08 -2.89
C LEU A 70 -18.29 8.87 -1.72
N ARG A 71 -19.31 9.70 -1.98
CA ARG A 71 -20.04 10.43 -0.96
C ARG A 71 -21.44 9.87 -0.83
N ILE A 72 -21.80 9.46 0.37
CA ILE A 72 -23.14 8.98 0.70
C ILE A 72 -23.64 9.87 1.83
N SER A 73 -24.55 10.79 1.51
CA SER A 73 -25.05 11.81 2.43
C SER A 73 -23.90 12.67 3.00
N ASP A 74 -23.71 12.67 4.32
CA ASP A 74 -22.66 13.42 5.01
C ASP A 74 -21.36 12.62 5.18
N LEU A 75 -21.36 11.34 4.83
CA LEU A 75 -20.19 10.48 4.96
C LEU A 75 -19.38 10.46 3.67
N THR A 76 -18.07 10.65 3.84
CA THR A 76 -17.08 10.55 2.75
C THR A 76 -16.32 9.24 2.89
N PHE A 77 -16.44 8.41 1.86
CA PHE A 77 -15.73 7.14 1.72
C PHE A 77 -14.61 7.28 0.69
N LEU A 78 -13.39 6.91 1.09
CA LEU A 78 -12.23 6.89 0.22
C LEU A 78 -11.68 5.46 0.15
N THR A 79 -11.48 4.95 -1.07
CA THR A 79 -10.72 3.71 -1.28
C THR A 79 -9.38 4.05 -1.90
N LEU A 80 -8.29 3.78 -1.18
CA LEU A 80 -6.91 4.01 -1.62
C LEU A 80 -6.26 2.69 -2.01
N MET A 81 -5.99 2.52 -3.29
CA MET A 81 -5.13 1.46 -3.81
C MET A 81 -3.71 1.99 -3.92
N VAL A 82 -2.86 1.65 -2.98
CA VAL A 82 -1.52 2.18 -2.88
C VAL A 82 -0.52 1.16 -3.44
N PHE A 83 0.33 1.63 -4.35
CA PHE A 83 1.33 0.81 -5.06
C PHE A 83 2.68 0.80 -4.35
N GLU A 84 2.92 1.80 -3.50
CA GLU A 84 4.12 1.94 -2.68
C GLU A 84 3.76 2.06 -1.20
N ASP A 85 4.36 1.26 -0.36
CA ASP A 85 4.12 1.20 1.07
C ASP A 85 4.46 2.49 1.84
N GLY A 86 5.62 3.09 1.57
CA GLY A 86 6.15 4.25 2.31
C GLY A 86 5.37 5.55 2.12
N VAL A 87 4.34 5.53 1.26
CA VAL A 87 3.44 6.65 1.01
C VAL A 87 2.04 6.44 1.59
N ALA A 88 1.68 5.21 1.99
CA ALA A 88 0.31 4.87 2.39
C ALA A 88 -0.18 5.72 3.57
N TRP A 89 0.64 5.79 4.62
CA TRP A 89 0.31 6.56 5.81
C TRP A 89 0.25 8.07 5.55
N ARG A 90 1.11 8.58 4.65
CA ARG A 90 1.12 10.00 4.26
C ARG A 90 -0.16 10.38 3.54
N LEU A 91 -0.66 9.48 2.68
CA LEU A 91 -1.93 9.64 2.01
C LEU A 91 -3.10 9.63 3.00
N VAL A 92 -3.13 8.69 3.94
CA VAL A 92 -4.18 8.65 4.98
C VAL A 92 -4.21 9.95 5.79
N ASP A 93 -3.06 10.40 6.29
CA ASP A 93 -2.96 11.64 7.06
C ASP A 93 -3.42 12.86 6.25
N PHE A 94 -2.98 12.92 4.98
CA PHE A 94 -3.41 13.95 4.05
C PHE A 94 -4.93 13.97 3.90
N PHE A 95 -5.55 12.83 3.61
CA PHE A 95 -6.99 12.76 3.38
C PHE A 95 -7.81 13.03 4.63
N ARG A 96 -7.38 12.59 5.82
CA ARG A 96 -8.02 12.99 7.09
C ARG A 96 -7.91 14.49 7.36
N THR A 97 -6.82 15.12 6.92
CA THR A 97 -6.66 16.58 7.02
C THR A 97 -7.58 17.34 6.06
N VAL A 98 -7.89 16.75 4.90
CA VAL A 98 -8.74 17.36 3.88
C VAL A 98 -10.23 17.13 4.18
N PHE A 99 -10.62 15.91 4.51
CA PHE A 99 -12.02 15.50 4.67
C PHE A 99 -12.50 15.43 6.13
N GLY A 100 -11.60 15.67 7.08
CA GLY A 100 -11.91 15.58 8.50
C GLY A 100 -11.73 14.18 9.08
N LYS A 101 -11.86 14.08 10.40
CA LYS A 101 -11.64 12.84 11.16
C LYS A 101 -12.69 11.77 10.91
N ASP A 102 -13.89 12.17 10.50
CA ASP A 102 -15.03 11.28 10.26
C ASP A 102 -14.99 10.61 8.87
N CYS A 103 -13.97 10.91 8.07
CA CYS A 103 -13.75 10.27 6.77
C CYS A 103 -13.34 8.80 6.96
N VAL A 104 -14.10 7.91 6.31
CA VAL A 104 -13.80 6.48 6.26
C VAL A 104 -12.84 6.21 5.11
N ILE A 105 -11.66 5.70 5.42
CA ILE A 105 -10.58 5.48 4.45
C ILE A 105 -10.19 4.01 4.44
N ASP A 106 -10.52 3.32 3.35
CA ASP A 106 -10.10 1.94 3.10
C ASP A 106 -8.80 1.93 2.30
N VAL A 107 -7.75 1.35 2.85
CA VAL A 107 -6.42 1.27 2.23
C VAL A 107 -6.13 -0.15 1.77
N THR A 108 -5.77 -0.30 0.51
CA THR A 108 -5.33 -1.56 -0.11
C THR A 108 -3.89 -1.41 -0.61
N LEU A 109 -2.94 -2.15 -0.04
CA LEU A 109 -1.55 -2.17 -0.51
C LEU A 109 -1.28 -3.32 -1.47
N LYS A 110 -0.62 -3.03 -2.61
CA LYS A 110 -0.13 -4.03 -3.57
C LYS A 110 1.30 -4.52 -3.31
N CYS A 111 2.06 -3.88 -2.43
CA CYS A 111 3.38 -4.36 -2.01
C CYS A 111 3.81 -3.61 -0.74
N PRO A 112 3.41 -4.05 0.47
CA PRO A 112 3.97 -3.51 1.69
C PRO A 112 5.47 -3.87 1.74
N ASP A 113 6.38 -2.94 2.01
CA ASP A 113 7.49 -3.27 2.91
C ASP A 113 6.91 -2.94 4.30
N SER A 114 6.85 -3.93 5.19
CA SER A 114 5.96 -3.80 6.35
C SER A 114 6.57 -2.83 7.35
N ASP A 115 6.08 -1.59 7.35
CA ASP A 115 5.96 -0.83 8.59
C ASP A 115 5.20 -1.71 9.59
N THR A 116 5.70 -1.75 10.83
CA THR A 116 5.11 -2.54 11.93
C THR A 116 3.76 -1.99 12.40
N GLU A 117 3.24 -0.95 11.75
CA GLU A 117 2.03 -0.22 12.10
C GLU A 117 1.01 -0.19 10.96
N CYS A 118 -0.27 -0.19 11.31
CA CYS A 118 -1.34 0.03 10.34
C CYS A 118 -1.34 1.50 9.87
N PRO A 119 -1.34 1.79 8.55
CA PRO A 119 -1.36 3.16 8.05
C PRO A 119 -2.66 3.90 8.37
N VAL A 120 -3.73 3.17 8.71
CA VAL A 120 -5.04 3.74 9.05
C VAL A 120 -5.16 4.02 10.55
N CYS A 121 -4.93 3.03 11.41
CA CYS A 121 -5.14 3.19 12.85
C CYS A 121 -3.87 3.44 13.66
N ARG A 122 -2.67 3.37 13.04
CA ARG A 122 -1.35 3.54 13.67
C ARG A 122 -1.03 2.57 14.80
N LYS A 123 -1.86 1.57 15.05
CA LYS A 123 -1.56 0.49 15.99
C LYS A 123 -0.63 -0.53 15.33
N PRO A 124 0.17 -1.27 16.11
CA PRO A 124 0.96 -2.39 15.60
C PRO A 124 0.09 -3.32 14.74
N THR A 125 0.58 -3.70 13.57
CA THR A 125 -0.22 -4.45 12.58
C THR A 125 -0.45 -5.88 13.07
N GLN A 126 -1.51 -6.07 13.87
CA GLN A 126 -2.14 -7.37 14.07
C GLN A 126 -3.00 -7.65 12.84
N LEU A 127 -2.41 -8.39 11.91
CA LEU A 127 -2.98 -8.69 10.62
C LEU A 127 -3.62 -10.09 10.63
N VAL A 128 -4.92 -10.15 10.32
CA VAL A 128 -5.70 -11.39 10.28
C VAL A 128 -6.15 -11.71 8.86
N HIS A 129 -6.27 -13.00 8.57
CA HIS A 129 -6.70 -13.48 7.26
C HIS A 129 -8.22 -13.40 7.12
N LYS A 130 -8.71 -12.80 6.03
CA LYS A 130 -10.11 -12.82 5.59
C LYS A 130 -10.18 -13.13 4.09
N GLY A 131 -10.49 -14.38 3.74
CA GLY A 131 -10.59 -14.78 2.32
C GLY A 131 -9.25 -14.65 1.60
N SER A 132 -9.19 -13.95 0.47
CA SER A 132 -7.95 -13.70 -0.30
C SER A 132 -7.12 -12.51 0.20
N ARG A 133 -7.52 -11.89 1.30
CA ARG A 133 -6.91 -10.68 1.85
C ARG A 133 -6.45 -10.87 3.28
N VAL A 134 -5.49 -10.04 3.65
CA VAL A 134 -5.00 -9.84 5.01
C VAL A 134 -5.48 -8.47 5.46
N VAL A 135 -6.17 -8.39 6.59
CA VAL A 135 -6.79 -7.15 7.10
C VAL A 135 -6.24 -6.79 8.47
N CYS A 136 -6.24 -5.50 8.81
CA CYS A 136 -5.94 -5.05 10.15
C CYS A 136 -7.08 -5.42 11.10
N GLN A 137 -6.77 -6.22 12.12
CA GLN A 137 -7.74 -6.67 13.12
C GLN A 137 -8.33 -5.51 13.93
N GLU A 138 -7.56 -4.44 14.11
CA GLU A 138 -7.94 -3.31 14.95
C GLU A 138 -8.96 -2.37 14.31
N CYS A 139 -8.90 -2.18 13.00
CA CYS A 139 -9.76 -1.19 12.33
C CYS A 139 -10.49 -1.69 11.08
N ASP A 140 -10.15 -2.86 10.54
CA ASP A 140 -10.71 -3.46 9.31
C ASP A 140 -10.60 -2.62 8.02
N HIS A 141 -10.18 -1.36 8.12
CA HIS A 141 -10.00 -0.42 7.01
C HIS A 141 -8.67 -0.57 6.26
N PHE A 142 -7.70 -1.28 6.83
CA PHE A 142 -6.47 -1.61 6.13
C PHE A 142 -6.50 -3.05 5.66
N GLN A 143 -6.21 -3.25 4.38
CA GLN A 143 -6.08 -4.57 3.78
C GLN A 143 -4.91 -4.63 2.80
N THR A 144 -4.39 -5.82 2.59
CA THR A 144 -3.43 -6.13 1.53
C THR A 144 -3.76 -7.53 1.03
N ASP A 145 -3.42 -7.85 -0.21
CA ASP A 145 -3.56 -9.22 -0.66
C ASP A 145 -2.48 -10.11 -0.01
N VAL A 146 -2.78 -11.42 0.05
CA VAL A 146 -1.90 -12.40 0.68
C VAL A 146 -0.51 -12.43 0.03
N PHE A 147 -0.42 -12.14 -1.27
CA PHE A 147 0.84 -12.15 -2.03
C PHE A 147 1.74 -11.01 -1.59
N SER A 148 1.18 -9.80 -1.58
CA SER A 148 1.86 -8.60 -1.11
C SER A 148 2.27 -8.73 0.35
N TYR A 149 1.42 -9.32 1.20
CA TYR A 149 1.78 -9.64 2.58
C TYR A 149 2.98 -10.59 2.69
N LEU A 150 3.01 -11.66 1.90
CA LEU A 150 4.12 -12.63 1.89
C LEU A 150 5.43 -11.97 1.43
N ILE A 151 5.42 -11.21 0.34
CA ILE A 151 6.61 -10.47 -0.15
C ILE A 151 7.15 -9.55 0.94
N SER A 152 6.27 -8.81 1.59
CA SER A 152 6.61 -7.88 2.65
C SER A 152 7.38 -8.56 3.78
N LYS A 153 6.83 -9.68 4.26
CA LYS A 153 7.41 -10.44 5.36
C LYS A 153 8.73 -11.10 4.96
N LEU A 154 8.85 -11.60 3.73
CA LEU A 154 10.11 -12.13 3.21
C LEU A 154 11.21 -11.06 3.17
N LYS A 155 10.89 -9.85 2.69
CA LYS A 155 11.86 -8.75 2.71
C LYS A 155 12.26 -8.33 4.12
N ALA A 156 11.31 -8.28 5.06
CA ALA A 156 11.58 -7.95 6.47
C ALA A 156 12.50 -8.99 7.15
N GLU A 157 12.39 -10.26 6.77
CA GLU A 157 13.29 -11.34 7.20
C GLU A 157 14.66 -11.34 6.46
N GLY A 158 14.92 -10.33 5.63
CA GLY A 158 16.18 -10.16 4.90
C GLY A 158 16.26 -10.92 3.58
N TYR A 159 15.18 -11.53 3.08
CA TYR A 159 15.22 -12.13 1.76
C TYR A 159 15.19 -11.07 0.66
N ARG A 160 16.01 -11.28 -0.38
CA ARG A 160 15.94 -10.45 -1.59
C ARG A 160 14.76 -10.92 -2.44
N VAL A 161 13.76 -10.07 -2.60
CA VAL A 161 12.57 -10.32 -3.44
C VAL A 161 12.56 -9.33 -4.62
N PRO A 162 12.45 -9.79 -5.88
CA PRO A 162 12.35 -8.92 -7.05
C PRO A 162 11.11 -8.04 -6.97
N SER A 163 11.21 -6.79 -7.42
CA SER A 163 10.17 -5.78 -7.30
C SER A 163 8.99 -5.91 -8.29
N PHE A 164 9.03 -6.85 -9.26
CA PHE A 164 8.26 -6.68 -10.50
C PHE A 164 7.29 -7.78 -10.94
N THR A 165 7.04 -8.86 -10.19
CA THR A 165 6.12 -9.90 -10.69
C THR A 165 5.19 -10.47 -9.64
N LEU A 166 3.88 -10.35 -9.89
CA LEU A 166 2.77 -10.76 -9.02
C LEU A 166 2.44 -12.26 -9.08
N GLU A 167 2.94 -12.98 -10.08
CA GLU A 167 2.54 -14.37 -10.34
C GLU A 167 3.69 -15.37 -10.16
N LYS A 168 4.94 -14.91 -10.27
CA LYS A 168 6.13 -15.74 -10.07
C LYS A 168 7.33 -14.89 -9.65
N PHE A 169 8.06 -15.31 -8.62
CA PHE A 169 9.29 -14.65 -8.21
C PHE A 169 10.26 -15.63 -7.54
N SER A 170 11.56 -15.36 -7.69
CA SER A 170 12.62 -16.10 -6.99
C SER A 170 13.09 -15.30 -5.80
N ILE A 171 13.27 -15.95 -4.65
CA ILE A 171 13.89 -15.31 -3.48
C ILE A 171 15.35 -15.70 -3.37
N GLY A 172 16.17 -14.73 -2.96
CA GLY A 172 17.59 -14.94 -2.67
C GLY A 172 17.92 -14.71 -1.19
N SER A 173 19.01 -15.33 -0.74
CA SER A 173 19.62 -14.99 0.56
C SER A 173 20.17 -13.55 0.55
N SER A 174 20.11 -12.86 1.69
CA SER A 174 20.85 -11.62 1.90
C SER A 174 22.35 -11.93 2.00
N GLY A 175 23.14 -11.54 1.00
CA GLY A 175 24.59 -11.70 0.99
C GLY A 175 25.22 -11.14 -0.30
N VAL A 176 26.55 -11.02 -0.31
CA VAL A 176 27.35 -10.51 -1.46
C VAL A 176 27.13 -11.35 -2.72
N LEU A 177 26.88 -12.65 -2.55
CA LEU A 177 26.40 -13.54 -3.60
C LEU A 177 24.97 -13.93 -3.24
N SER A 178 23.98 -13.29 -3.87
CA SER A 178 22.58 -13.64 -3.67
C SER A 178 22.29 -14.98 -4.36
N TRP A 179 22.41 -16.08 -3.62
CA TRP A 179 22.03 -17.41 -4.10
C TRP A 179 20.51 -17.57 -4.05
N PRO A 180 19.88 -18.08 -5.12
CA PRO A 180 18.45 -18.39 -5.10
C PRO A 180 18.18 -19.47 -4.06
N VAL A 181 17.14 -19.25 -3.24
CA VAL A 181 16.72 -20.15 -2.17
C VAL A 181 15.46 -20.90 -2.56
N ALA A 182 14.51 -20.20 -3.19
CA ALA A 182 13.28 -20.80 -3.67
C ALA A 182 12.59 -19.94 -4.74
N ASP A 183 11.78 -20.58 -5.57
CA ASP A 183 10.80 -19.94 -6.43
C ASP A 183 9.42 -20.00 -5.78
N PHE A 184 8.70 -18.89 -5.85
CA PHE A 184 7.28 -18.79 -5.60
C PHE A 184 6.53 -18.68 -6.92
N GLU A 185 5.45 -19.43 -7.04
CA GLU A 185 4.54 -19.36 -8.17
C GLU A 185 3.10 -19.37 -7.66
N ALA A 186 2.32 -18.33 -7.98
CA ALA A 186 0.90 -18.28 -7.64
C ALA A 186 0.10 -19.03 -8.70
N ARG A 187 -0.64 -20.05 -8.29
CA ARG A 187 -1.54 -20.85 -9.14
C ARG A 187 -2.90 -20.96 -8.48
N SER A 188 -3.92 -20.38 -9.09
CA SER A 188 -5.32 -20.52 -8.66
C SER A 188 -5.55 -20.19 -7.17
N GLY A 189 -4.89 -19.16 -6.64
CA GLY A 189 -5.00 -18.73 -5.25
C GLY A 189 -4.13 -19.49 -4.24
N VAL A 190 -3.29 -20.41 -4.73
CA VAL A 190 -2.31 -21.18 -3.94
C VAL A 190 -0.90 -20.81 -4.41
N PHE A 191 -0.01 -20.52 -3.47
CA PHE A 191 1.41 -20.35 -3.72
C PHE A 191 2.08 -21.71 -3.79
N THR A 192 2.98 -21.87 -4.73
CA THR A 192 3.85 -23.04 -4.82
C THR A 192 5.26 -22.60 -4.49
N LEU A 193 5.86 -23.18 -3.45
CA LEU A 193 7.25 -22.96 -3.05
C LEU A 193 8.12 -24.06 -3.66
N ARG A 194 9.09 -23.71 -4.50
CA ARG A 194 10.04 -24.64 -5.10
C ARG A 194 11.46 -24.35 -4.60
N PRO A 195 12.05 -25.20 -3.77
CA PRO A 195 13.42 -24.99 -3.28
C PRO A 195 14.44 -24.98 -4.42
N PHE A 196 15.45 -24.11 -4.34
CA PHE A 196 16.53 -23.98 -5.33
C PHE A 196 17.86 -24.42 -4.72
N GLY A 197 18.31 -25.65 -4.99
CA GLY A 197 19.68 -26.15 -4.65
C GLY A 197 20.20 -25.84 -3.24
N GLY A 198 19.33 -25.41 -2.33
CA GLY A 198 19.67 -24.74 -1.09
C GLY A 198 19.89 -25.77 0.00
N THR A 199 20.54 -25.37 1.08
CA THR A 199 20.73 -26.28 2.20
C THR A 199 19.37 -26.71 2.77
N LYS A 200 19.25 -27.98 3.16
CA LYS A 200 18.04 -28.50 3.84
C LYS A 200 17.62 -27.59 4.99
N ALA A 201 18.58 -27.02 5.73
CA ALA A 201 18.33 -26.09 6.82
C ALA A 201 17.65 -24.77 6.38
N GLN A 202 18.07 -24.17 5.25
CA GLN A 202 17.43 -22.95 4.73
C GLN A 202 16.00 -23.21 4.26
N VAL A 203 15.76 -24.36 3.63
CA VAL A 203 14.42 -24.76 3.18
C VAL A 203 13.49 -24.98 4.36
N GLU A 204 13.93 -25.69 5.41
CA GLU A 204 13.15 -25.89 6.62
C GLU A 204 12.89 -24.57 7.37
N LYS A 205 13.88 -23.66 7.46
CA LYS A 205 13.68 -22.32 8.02
C LYS A 205 12.58 -21.55 7.29
N LEU A 206 12.58 -21.61 5.96
CA LEU A 206 11.58 -20.93 5.13
C LEU A 206 10.18 -21.55 5.30
N LYS A 207 10.08 -22.87 5.42
CA LYS A 207 8.81 -23.56 5.70
C LYS A 207 8.22 -23.13 7.05
N LEU A 208 9.01 -23.20 8.12
CA LEU A 208 8.60 -22.81 9.47
C LEU A 208 8.14 -21.34 9.52
N PHE A 209 8.83 -20.46 8.78
CA PHE A 209 8.42 -19.08 8.64
C PHE A 209 7.05 -18.94 7.94
N ILE A 210 6.84 -19.64 6.82
CA ILE A 210 5.56 -19.60 6.11
C ILE A 210 4.41 -20.16 6.99
N GLU A 211 4.69 -21.19 7.79
CA GLU A 211 3.76 -21.74 8.77
C GLU A 211 3.42 -20.74 9.87
N SER A 212 4.41 -19.99 10.38
CA SER A 212 4.19 -18.97 11.41
C SER A 212 3.34 -17.79 10.91
N LEU A 213 3.33 -17.52 9.60
CA LEU A 213 2.43 -16.56 8.97
C LEU A 213 0.97 -17.07 8.81
N GLY A 214 0.70 -18.33 9.17
CA GLY A 214 -0.60 -18.97 8.98
C GLY A 214 -0.94 -19.25 7.51
N LEU A 215 0.05 -19.23 6.62
CA LEU A 215 -0.14 -19.35 5.17
C LEU A 215 -0.05 -20.79 4.65
N CYS A 216 0.24 -21.77 5.51
CA CYS A 216 0.56 -23.15 5.14
C CYS A 216 -0.51 -23.83 4.25
N LYS A 217 -1.81 -23.58 4.47
CA LYS A 217 -2.90 -24.13 3.63
C LYS A 217 -2.93 -23.58 2.21
N ARG A 218 -2.17 -22.51 1.95
CA ARG A 218 -2.05 -21.84 0.66
C ARG A 218 -0.63 -21.88 0.12
N VAL A 219 0.31 -22.55 0.78
CA VAL A 219 1.65 -22.73 0.26
C VAL A 219 1.94 -24.21 0.11
N VAL A 220 1.97 -24.69 -1.13
CA VAL A 220 2.37 -26.05 -1.49
C VAL A 220 3.87 -26.06 -1.68
N VAL A 221 4.59 -26.79 -0.82
CA VAL A 221 6.03 -26.97 -0.97
C VAL A 221 6.30 -28.15 -1.88
N LEU A 222 6.88 -27.91 -3.05
CA LEU A 222 7.31 -28.99 -3.93
C LEU A 222 8.60 -29.61 -3.38
N LYS A 223 8.75 -30.92 -3.58
CA LYS A 223 10.01 -31.61 -3.30
C LYS A 223 11.13 -30.98 -4.13
N SER A 224 12.27 -30.70 -3.50
CA SER A 224 13.51 -30.40 -4.20
C SER A 224 13.89 -31.60 -5.06
N TYR A 225 14.26 -31.36 -6.31
CA TYR A 225 15.00 -32.34 -7.10
C TYR A 225 16.44 -32.41 -6.61
#